data_AF-A0A9E5FZD3-F1
#
_entry.id   AF-A0A9E5FZD3-F1
#
_cell.length_a   1.000
_cell.length_b   1.000
_cell.length_c   1.000
_cell.angle_alpha   90.00
_cell.angle_beta   90.00
_cell.angle_gamma   90.00
#
_symmetry.space_group_name_H-M   'P 1'
#
loop_
_entity.id
_entity.type
_entity.pdbx_description
1 polymer ?
#
loop_
_entity_poly.entity_id
_entity_poly.type
_entity_poly.pdbx_seq_one_letter_code
_entity_poly.pdbx_strand_id
1 'polypeptide(L)'
;MKPKRFSAVHRVPSFLFRYAVKRVQLGKLAALTGARPAVTYATFRTASTSIHHAIRASGSASVKAHALAPEHLLPLVSPRAPHALTEHGLPIFAHVGNLAVRHAIIEPRREADFVVAVRDPIAVAASVMSAFRMWWPQQLRERVSEPGFVETPAALDIIEKQFFGHFPRNLMLDWLTHDMSGGMGWDPFAHDFDQKSGATSYVHGPWRLLV
;
A
#
# COMPACT_ATOMS: atom_id res chain seq x y z
N MET A 1 28.51 1.06 0.67
CA MET A 1 28.05 0.25 -0.49
C MET A 1 27.45 1.19 -1.52
N LYS A 2 27.96 1.23 -2.77
CA LYS A 2 27.36 2.06 -3.83
C LYS A 2 26.05 1.40 -4.32
N PRO A 3 24.95 2.15 -4.51
CA PRO A 3 23.69 1.60 -5.00
C PRO A 3 23.89 1.03 -6.41
N LYS A 4 23.51 -0.25 -6.61
CA LYS A 4 23.49 -0.89 -7.93
C LYS A 4 22.44 -0.19 -8.80
N ARG A 5 22.87 0.46 -9.88
CA ARG A 5 21.98 1.01 -10.92
C ARG A 5 21.42 -0.15 -11.74
N PHE A 6 20.12 -0.40 -11.66
CA PHE A 6 19.44 -1.39 -12.51
C PHE A 6 19.03 -0.74 -13.84
N SER A 7 19.36 -1.36 -14.96
CA SER A 7 18.99 -0.91 -16.31
C SER A 7 17.53 -1.28 -16.64
N ALA A 8 16.56 -0.72 -15.91
CA ALA A 8 15.14 -0.85 -16.22
C ALA A 8 14.66 0.16 -17.27
N VAL A 9 15.48 0.46 -18.29
CA VAL A 9 15.33 1.59 -19.23
C VAL A 9 13.94 1.61 -19.90
N HIS A 10 13.38 0.45 -20.25
CA HIS A 10 12.06 0.38 -20.90
C HIS A 10 10.86 0.68 -19.97
N ARG A 11 11.02 0.62 -18.65
CA ARG A 11 9.94 0.92 -17.69
C ARG A 11 9.89 2.40 -17.30
N VAL A 12 10.99 3.13 -17.48
CA VAL A 12 11.14 4.52 -17.04
C VAL A 12 10.22 5.48 -17.81
N PRO A 13 10.12 5.45 -19.16
CA PRO A 13 9.22 6.36 -19.88
C PRO A 13 7.74 6.16 -19.52
N SER A 14 7.30 4.90 -19.42
CA SER A 14 5.93 4.55 -19.02
C SER A 14 5.64 4.96 -17.57
N PHE A 15 6.63 4.87 -16.68
CA PHE A 15 6.52 5.33 -15.30
C PHE A 15 6.39 6.86 -15.25
N LEU A 16 7.33 7.57 -15.86
CA LEU A 16 7.39 9.04 -15.84
C LEU A 16 6.14 9.66 -16.46
N PHE A 17 5.66 9.10 -17.57
CA PHE A 17 4.41 9.54 -18.19
C PHE A 17 3.21 9.36 -17.26
N ARG A 18 3.01 8.15 -16.68
CA ARG A 18 1.92 7.88 -15.75
C ARG A 18 2.00 8.74 -14.49
N TYR A 19 3.22 8.98 -14.00
CA TYR A 19 3.49 9.85 -12.87
C TYR A 19 3.11 11.31 -13.19
N ALA A 20 3.56 11.85 -14.32
CA ALA A 20 3.25 13.20 -14.76
C ALA A 20 1.75 13.41 -14.94
N VAL A 21 1.05 12.49 -15.61
CA VAL A 21 -0.42 12.54 -15.80
C VAL A 21 -1.13 12.60 -14.45
N LYS A 22 -0.80 11.69 -13.52
CA LYS A 22 -1.42 11.67 -12.19
C LYS A 22 -1.11 12.95 -11.42
N ARG A 23 0.12 13.46 -11.49
CA ARG A 23 0.52 14.68 -10.78
C ARG A 23 -0.25 15.90 -11.31
N VAL A 24 -0.51 15.98 -12.62
CA VAL A 24 -1.35 17.04 -13.21
C VAL A 24 -2.81 16.90 -12.78
N GLN A 25 -3.36 15.69 -12.84
CA GLN A 25 -4.75 15.39 -12.45
C GLN A 25 -5.01 15.75 -10.98
N LEU A 26 -4.15 15.29 -10.07
CA LEU A 26 -4.29 15.51 -8.62
C LEU A 26 -3.88 16.93 -8.21
N GLY A 27 -2.96 17.53 -8.95
CA GLY A 27 -2.41 18.84 -8.65
C GLY A 27 -3.19 19.96 -9.33
N LYS A 28 -2.91 20.17 -10.63
CA LYS A 28 -3.36 21.35 -11.36
C LYS A 28 -4.85 21.31 -11.68
N LEU A 29 -5.38 20.16 -12.11
CA LEU A 29 -6.78 20.05 -12.50
C LEU A 29 -7.71 20.24 -11.30
N ALA A 30 -7.42 19.55 -10.19
CA ALA A 30 -8.14 19.68 -8.93
C ALA A 30 -8.18 21.13 -8.42
N ALA A 31 -7.03 21.83 -8.47
CA ALA A 31 -6.96 23.24 -8.06
C ALA A 31 -7.79 24.17 -8.95
N LEU A 32 -7.90 23.88 -10.26
CA LEU A 32 -8.68 24.69 -11.20
C LEU A 32 -10.18 24.45 -11.10
N THR A 33 -10.61 23.23 -10.78
CA THR A 33 -12.04 22.87 -10.70
C THR A 33 -12.63 23.00 -9.31
N GLY A 34 -11.79 23.27 -8.28
CA GLY A 34 -12.19 23.20 -6.88
C GLY A 34 -12.53 21.79 -6.40
N ALA A 35 -12.30 20.76 -7.23
CA ALA A 35 -12.63 19.38 -6.88
C ALA A 35 -11.56 18.79 -5.96
N ARG A 36 -11.99 18.18 -4.85
CA ARG A 36 -11.10 17.42 -3.97
C ARG A 36 -10.79 16.05 -4.60
N PRO A 37 -9.52 15.71 -4.88
CA PRO A 37 -9.18 14.39 -5.37
C PRO A 37 -9.34 13.35 -4.26
N ALA A 38 -9.75 12.15 -4.64
CA ALA A 38 -9.91 11.03 -3.74
C ALA A 38 -8.70 10.08 -3.79
N VAL A 39 -8.07 9.85 -2.65
CA VAL A 39 -6.95 8.93 -2.49
C VAL A 39 -7.43 7.67 -1.81
N THR A 40 -7.41 6.54 -2.52
CA THR A 40 -7.55 5.23 -1.86
C THR A 40 -6.20 4.85 -1.30
N TYR A 41 -6.02 5.07 0.01
CA TYR A 41 -4.76 4.85 0.70
C TYR A 41 -4.83 3.58 1.53
N ALA A 42 -4.31 2.50 0.99
CA ALA A 42 -4.45 1.21 1.64
C ALA A 42 -3.39 0.25 1.17
N THR A 43 -2.93 -0.61 2.06
CA THR A 43 -1.95 -1.64 1.74
C THR A 43 -2.57 -3.04 1.80
N PHE A 44 -1.80 -4.05 1.40
CA PHE A 44 -2.02 -5.49 1.63
C PHE A 44 -3.48 -5.98 1.65
N ARG A 45 -4.07 -6.24 0.48
CA ARG A 45 -5.30 -7.06 0.32
C ARG A 45 -6.54 -6.58 1.10
N THR A 46 -6.75 -5.26 1.15
CA THR A 46 -7.87 -4.57 1.82
C THR A 46 -9.04 -4.20 0.89
N ALA A 47 -9.23 -4.92 -0.22
CA ALA A 47 -10.20 -4.56 -1.27
C ALA A 47 -10.01 -3.15 -1.89
N SER A 48 -8.84 -2.53 -1.68
CA SER A 48 -8.52 -1.17 -2.15
C SER A 48 -8.68 -0.95 -3.65
N THR A 49 -8.55 -2.00 -4.46
CA THR A 49 -8.82 -1.93 -5.90
C THR A 49 -10.31 -1.71 -6.18
N SER A 50 -11.18 -2.45 -5.50
CA SER A 50 -12.63 -2.31 -5.66
C SER A 50 -13.13 -0.94 -5.18
N ILE A 51 -12.64 -0.49 -4.02
CA ILE A 51 -12.93 0.85 -3.48
C ILE A 51 -12.51 1.94 -4.49
N HIS A 52 -11.29 1.84 -5.02
CA HIS A 52 -10.79 2.79 -6.02
C HIS A 52 -11.67 2.83 -7.28
N HIS A 53 -12.11 1.67 -7.78
CA HIS A 53 -12.98 1.63 -8.95
C HIS A 53 -14.38 2.20 -8.67
N ALA A 54 -14.94 1.97 -7.47
CA ALA A 54 -16.21 2.56 -7.06
C ALA A 54 -16.13 4.10 -7.03
N ILE A 55 -15.07 4.66 -6.44
CA ILE A 55 -14.82 6.11 -6.43
C ILE A 55 -14.63 6.66 -7.85
N ARG A 56 -13.93 5.94 -8.72
CA ARG A 56 -13.78 6.37 -10.12
C ARG A 56 -15.11 6.34 -10.88
N ALA A 57 -15.97 5.37 -10.59
CA ALA A 57 -17.28 5.24 -11.23
C ALA A 57 -18.22 6.39 -10.85
N SER A 58 -18.04 7.04 -9.69
CA SER A 58 -18.79 8.24 -9.32
C SER A 58 -18.32 9.53 -10.03
N GLY A 59 -17.32 9.43 -10.92
CA GLY A 59 -16.77 10.56 -11.67
C GLY A 59 -15.68 11.35 -10.93
N SER A 60 -15.30 10.92 -9.71
CA SER A 60 -14.27 11.59 -8.93
C SER A 60 -12.86 11.28 -9.44
N ALA A 61 -11.99 12.30 -9.47
CA ALA A 61 -10.58 12.09 -9.72
C ALA A 61 -9.98 11.25 -8.59
N SER A 62 -9.54 10.03 -8.91
CA SER A 62 -9.04 9.09 -7.89
C SER A 62 -7.67 8.50 -8.23
N VAL A 63 -6.90 8.24 -7.17
CA VAL A 63 -5.60 7.58 -7.22
C VAL A 63 -5.45 6.59 -6.07
N LYS A 64 -4.74 5.49 -6.31
CA LYS A 64 -4.33 4.56 -5.25
C LYS A 64 -2.94 4.91 -4.75
N ALA A 65 -2.75 4.87 -3.44
CA ALA A 65 -1.44 4.88 -2.81
C ALA A 65 -1.34 3.75 -1.79
N HIS A 66 -0.13 3.24 -1.60
CA HIS A 66 0.17 2.07 -0.77
C HIS A 66 1.26 2.32 0.26
N ALA A 67 2.15 3.27 -0.01
CA ALA A 67 3.21 3.67 0.92
C ALA A 67 3.64 5.11 0.62
N LEU A 68 3.41 6.06 1.54
CA LEU A 68 3.76 7.48 1.35
C LEU A 68 5.15 7.82 1.92
N ALA A 69 5.59 7.08 2.94
CA ALA A 69 6.92 7.09 3.53
C ALA A 69 7.53 5.66 3.50
N PRO A 70 7.73 5.06 2.30
CA PRO A 70 8.29 3.71 2.17
C PRO A 70 9.66 3.55 2.84
N GLU A 71 10.42 4.63 2.99
CA GLU A 71 11.66 4.70 3.77
C GLU A 71 11.52 4.18 5.20
N HIS A 72 10.34 4.32 5.82
CA HIS A 72 10.07 3.84 7.17
C HIS A 72 9.59 2.38 7.23
N LEU A 73 9.11 1.82 6.11
CA LEU A 73 8.65 0.43 6.02
C LEU A 73 9.72 -0.54 5.54
N LEU A 74 10.59 -0.08 4.62
CA LEU A 74 11.59 -0.94 3.98
C LEU A 74 12.51 -1.66 4.98
N PRO A 75 12.98 -1.04 6.07
CA PRO A 75 13.79 -1.72 7.08
C PRO A 75 13.06 -2.89 7.76
N LEU A 76 11.73 -2.81 7.88
CA LEU A 76 10.90 -3.83 8.55
C LEU A 76 10.59 -5.01 7.63
N VAL A 77 10.36 -4.73 6.35
CA VAL A 77 9.93 -5.76 5.38
C VAL A 77 11.12 -6.42 4.68
N SER A 78 12.22 -5.69 4.49
CA SER A 78 13.40 -6.23 3.81
C SER A 78 14.68 -5.52 4.26
N PRO A 79 15.20 -5.81 5.47
CA PRO A 79 16.39 -5.14 6.04
C PRO A 79 17.67 -5.29 5.20
N ARG A 80 17.67 -6.19 4.20
CA ARG A 80 18.80 -6.43 3.28
C ARG A 80 18.60 -5.88 1.86
N ALA A 81 17.45 -5.26 1.54
CA ALA A 81 17.23 -4.72 0.20
C ALA A 81 17.83 -3.31 0.07
N PRO A 82 18.72 -3.06 -0.90
CA PRO A 82 19.23 -1.72 -1.13
C PRO A 82 18.11 -0.78 -1.64
N HIS A 83 18.15 0.48 -1.22
CA HIS A 83 17.37 1.58 -1.83
C HIS A 83 17.76 1.73 -3.30
N ALA A 84 17.13 0.96 -4.17
CA ALA A 84 17.38 1.04 -5.60
C ALA A 84 16.66 2.29 -6.14
N LEU A 85 17.42 3.33 -6.46
CA LEU A 85 16.94 4.54 -7.13
C LEU A 85 17.25 4.48 -8.63
N THR A 86 16.38 5.07 -9.45
CA THR A 86 16.67 5.38 -10.85
C THR A 86 17.71 6.50 -10.93
N GLU A 87 18.26 6.74 -12.12
CA GLU A 87 19.16 7.87 -12.37
C GLU A 87 18.53 9.25 -12.11
N HIS A 88 17.19 9.32 -12.04
CA HIS A 88 16.42 10.51 -11.70
C HIS A 88 16.03 10.57 -10.21
N GLY A 89 16.61 9.72 -9.36
CA GLY A 89 16.33 9.69 -7.92
C GLY A 89 14.97 9.08 -7.54
N LEU A 90 14.30 8.37 -8.44
CA LEU A 90 13.00 7.74 -8.16
C LEU A 90 13.20 6.31 -7.63
N PRO A 91 12.45 5.84 -6.61
CA PRO A 91 12.58 4.46 -6.16
C PRO A 91 12.10 3.49 -7.26
N ILE A 92 12.95 2.53 -7.63
CA ILE A 92 12.68 1.53 -8.69
C ILE A 92 11.45 0.66 -8.37
N PHE A 93 11.11 0.53 -7.09
CA PHE A 93 9.99 -0.28 -6.61
C PHE A 93 8.79 0.55 -6.12
N ALA A 94 8.83 1.88 -6.22
CA ALA A 94 7.70 2.70 -5.79
C ALA A 94 6.53 2.58 -6.78
N HIS A 95 5.32 2.37 -6.26
CA HIS A 95 4.12 2.50 -7.08
C HIS A 95 3.97 3.95 -7.53
N VAL A 96 3.68 4.17 -8.83
CA VAL A 96 3.48 5.52 -9.42
C VAL A 96 2.51 6.38 -8.59
N GLY A 97 1.45 5.75 -8.07
CA GLY A 97 0.45 6.42 -7.25
C GLY A 97 0.99 6.99 -5.94
N ASN A 98 1.95 6.32 -5.31
CA ASN A 98 2.58 6.77 -4.07
C ASN A 98 3.28 8.12 -4.27
N LEU A 99 4.14 8.20 -5.29
CA LEU A 99 4.87 9.44 -5.61
C LEU A 99 3.94 10.54 -6.10
N ALA A 100 2.92 10.19 -6.89
CA ALA A 100 1.95 11.17 -7.36
C ALA A 100 1.17 11.79 -6.19
N VAL A 101 0.73 10.99 -5.21
CA VAL A 101 0.05 11.48 -4.01
C VAL A 101 1.02 12.30 -3.14
N ARG A 102 2.22 11.78 -2.89
CA ARG A 102 3.23 12.48 -2.07
C ARG A 102 3.53 13.88 -2.62
N HIS A 103 3.90 13.98 -3.89
CA HIS A 103 4.36 15.23 -4.49
C HIS A 103 3.22 16.16 -4.97
N ALA A 104 2.00 15.66 -5.19
CA ALA A 104 0.86 16.49 -5.60
C ALA A 104 -0.07 16.89 -4.45
N ILE A 105 -0.16 16.08 -3.39
CA ILE A 105 -1.13 16.26 -2.30
C ILE A 105 -0.41 16.48 -0.97
N ILE A 106 0.45 15.54 -0.55
CA ILE A 106 1.02 15.52 0.81
C ILE A 106 1.99 16.67 1.03
N GLU A 107 3.09 16.72 0.28
CA GLU A 107 4.15 17.75 0.42
C GLU A 107 3.63 19.18 0.25
N PRO A 108 2.79 19.49 -0.77
CA PRO A 108 2.21 20.82 -0.91
C PRO A 108 0.99 21.07 0.00
N ARG A 109 0.62 20.12 0.88
CA ARG A 109 -0.54 20.19 1.78
C ARG A 109 -1.85 20.58 1.09
N ARG A 110 -2.16 19.97 -0.05
CA ARG A 110 -3.41 20.24 -0.77
C ARG A 110 -4.58 19.48 -0.17
N GLU A 111 -5.77 20.06 -0.31
CA GLU A 111 -7.01 19.41 0.05
C GLU A 111 -7.23 18.13 -0.74
N ALA A 112 -7.65 17.08 -0.05
CA ALA A 112 -7.98 15.79 -0.63
C ALA A 112 -8.87 15.00 0.33
N ASP A 113 -9.51 13.97 -0.20
CA ASP A 113 -10.28 13.00 0.57
C ASP A 113 -9.55 11.66 0.53
N PHE A 114 -9.23 11.10 1.69
CA PHE A 114 -8.57 9.81 1.80
C PHE A 114 -9.57 8.76 2.24
N VAL A 115 -9.57 7.62 1.57
CA VAL A 115 -10.25 6.41 2.01
C VAL A 115 -9.20 5.40 2.38
N VAL A 116 -9.13 5.09 3.67
CA VAL A 116 -8.08 4.31 4.31
C VAL A 116 -8.63 2.94 4.69
N ALA A 117 -8.48 1.98 3.79
CA ALA A 117 -9.02 0.64 4.05
C ALA A 117 -8.06 -0.16 4.93
N VAL A 118 -8.52 -0.50 6.13
CA VAL A 118 -7.86 -1.45 7.04
C VAL A 118 -8.54 -2.82 6.98
N ARG A 119 -7.81 -3.86 7.37
CA ARG A 119 -8.33 -5.23 7.42
C ARG A 119 -7.64 -5.97 8.56
N ASP A 120 -8.37 -6.92 9.15
CA ASP A 120 -7.84 -7.86 10.13
C ASP A 120 -6.44 -8.40 9.70
N PRO A 121 -5.40 -8.23 10.53
CA PRO A 121 -4.03 -8.63 10.19
C PRO A 121 -3.87 -10.11 9.84
N ILE A 122 -4.65 -11.00 10.47
CA ILE A 122 -4.64 -12.44 10.20
C ILE A 122 -5.28 -12.71 8.82
N ALA A 123 -6.41 -12.07 8.52
CA ALA A 123 -7.07 -12.18 7.22
C ALA A 123 -6.20 -11.60 6.08
N VAL A 124 -5.43 -10.55 6.36
CA VAL A 124 -4.41 -10.02 5.42
C VAL A 124 -3.35 -11.08 5.14
N ALA A 125 -2.75 -11.66 6.19
CA ALA A 125 -1.73 -12.70 6.04
C ALA A 125 -2.28 -13.90 5.24
N ALA A 126 -3.47 -14.41 5.58
CA ALA A 126 -4.11 -15.48 4.84
C ALA A 126 -4.41 -15.11 3.37
N SER A 127 -4.85 -13.86 3.10
CA SER A 127 -5.11 -13.42 1.73
C SER A 127 -3.83 -13.28 0.91
N VAL A 128 -2.73 -12.81 1.52
CA VAL A 128 -1.41 -12.75 0.88
C VAL A 128 -0.90 -14.16 0.62
N MET A 129 -1.02 -15.07 1.59
CA MET A 129 -0.67 -16.49 1.47
C MET A 129 -1.32 -17.10 0.22
N SER A 130 -2.64 -16.94 0.09
CA SER A 130 -3.40 -17.44 -1.06
C SER A 130 -2.98 -16.76 -2.37
N ALA A 131 -2.85 -15.44 -2.38
CA ALA A 131 -2.56 -14.67 -3.60
C ALA A 131 -1.17 -14.93 -4.18
N PHE A 132 -0.18 -15.20 -3.33
CA PHE A 132 1.20 -15.46 -3.75
C PHE A 132 1.58 -16.94 -3.73
N ARG A 133 0.58 -17.84 -3.66
CA ARG A 133 0.79 -19.29 -3.73
C ARG A 133 1.68 -19.69 -4.90
N MET A 134 1.57 -19.02 -6.05
CA MET A 134 2.38 -19.29 -7.25
C MET A 134 3.89 -19.02 -7.08
N TRP A 135 4.29 -18.24 -6.08
CA TRP A 135 5.69 -17.96 -5.75
C TRP A 135 6.27 -18.95 -4.74
N TRP A 136 5.45 -19.89 -4.26
CA TRP A 136 5.93 -20.91 -3.34
C TRP A 136 6.77 -21.95 -4.08
N PRO A 137 7.74 -22.58 -3.38
CA PRO A 137 8.39 -23.78 -3.89
C PRO A 137 7.35 -24.77 -4.40
N GLN A 138 7.64 -25.39 -5.55
CA GLN A 138 6.72 -26.35 -6.17
C GLN A 138 6.33 -27.47 -5.19
N GLN A 139 7.29 -28.00 -4.42
CA GLN A 139 7.01 -29.04 -3.44
C GLN A 139 6.01 -28.59 -2.38
N LEU A 140 6.09 -27.31 -1.96
CA LEU A 140 5.11 -26.78 -1.00
C LEU A 140 3.74 -26.70 -1.68
N ARG A 141 3.63 -26.14 -2.88
CA ARG A 141 2.34 -26.02 -3.60
C ARG A 141 1.64 -27.36 -3.81
N GLU A 142 2.40 -28.39 -4.18
CA GLU A 142 1.91 -29.75 -4.39
C GLU A 142 1.36 -30.33 -3.08
N ARG A 143 2.16 -30.29 -2.00
CA ARG A 143 1.73 -30.77 -0.68
C ARG A 143 0.46 -30.08 -0.19
N VAL A 144 0.36 -28.75 -0.31
CA VAL A 144 -0.86 -28.02 0.12
C VAL A 144 -2.06 -28.24 -0.81
N SER A 145 -1.88 -28.91 -1.96
CA SER A 145 -2.99 -29.33 -2.84
C SER A 145 -3.53 -30.72 -2.50
N GLU A 146 -2.81 -31.51 -1.71
CA GLU A 146 -3.21 -32.88 -1.36
C GLU A 146 -4.48 -32.84 -0.51
N PRO A 147 -5.54 -33.60 -0.86
CA PRO A 147 -6.75 -33.67 -0.06
C PRO A 147 -6.44 -34.04 1.40
N GLY A 148 -6.95 -33.27 2.35
CA GLY A 148 -6.75 -33.50 3.80
C GLY A 148 -5.37 -33.08 4.34
N PHE A 149 -4.42 -32.64 3.51
CA PHE A 149 -3.10 -32.23 4.00
C PHE A 149 -3.18 -31.06 4.98
N VAL A 150 -3.97 -30.03 4.66
CA VAL A 150 -4.15 -28.82 5.49
C VAL A 150 -4.79 -29.11 6.86
N GLU A 151 -5.39 -30.29 7.03
CA GLU A 151 -6.01 -30.74 8.28
C GLU A 151 -5.02 -31.49 9.19
N THR A 152 -3.81 -31.77 8.70
CA THR A 152 -2.76 -32.42 9.50
C THR A 152 -1.98 -31.40 10.34
N PRO A 153 -1.62 -31.73 11.60
CA PRO A 153 -0.75 -30.88 12.42
C PRO A 153 0.57 -30.53 11.73
N ALA A 154 1.15 -31.46 10.97
CA ALA A 154 2.39 -31.24 10.24
C ALA A 154 2.27 -30.19 9.12
N ALA A 155 1.12 -30.10 8.44
CA ALA A 155 0.88 -29.07 7.44
C ALA A 155 0.69 -27.70 8.05
N LEU A 156 -0.04 -27.61 9.17
CA LEU A 156 -0.17 -26.38 9.94
C LEU A 156 1.21 -25.89 10.40
N ASP A 157 2.07 -26.79 10.88
CA ASP A 157 3.44 -26.47 11.28
C ASP A 157 4.29 -25.93 10.12
N ILE A 158 4.14 -26.48 8.92
CA ILE A 158 4.85 -26.02 7.71
C ILE A 158 4.33 -24.67 7.26
N ILE A 159 3.02 -24.48 7.21
CA ILE A 159 2.39 -23.19 6.86
C ILE A 159 2.77 -22.14 7.89
N GLU A 160 2.76 -22.49 9.17
CA GLU A 160 3.15 -21.59 10.24
C GLU A 160 4.63 -21.23 10.15
N LYS A 161 5.54 -22.18 10.01
CA LYS A 161 6.98 -21.89 9.92
C LYS A 161 7.36 -21.14 8.65
N GLN A 162 6.87 -21.57 7.49
CA GLN A 162 7.25 -21.00 6.20
C GLN A 162 6.56 -19.67 5.91
N PHE A 163 5.30 -19.52 6.34
CA PHE A 163 4.52 -18.33 6.09
C PHE A 163 4.44 -17.44 7.34
N PHE A 164 3.81 -17.87 8.42
CA PHE A 164 3.61 -17.01 9.61
C PHE A 164 4.87 -16.77 10.47
N GLY A 165 5.92 -17.56 10.30
CA GLY A 165 7.20 -17.42 10.99
C GLY A 165 8.11 -16.38 10.33
N HIS A 166 7.88 -16.08 9.05
CA HIS A 166 8.67 -15.13 8.26
C HIS A 166 7.84 -13.94 7.75
N PHE A 167 6.51 -14.09 7.68
CA PHE A 167 5.60 -13.02 7.29
C PHE A 167 5.40 -12.08 8.48
N PRO A 168 5.63 -10.76 8.31
CA PRO A 168 5.49 -9.81 9.40
C PRO A 168 4.05 -9.81 9.94
N ARG A 169 3.86 -10.39 11.14
CA ARG A 169 2.54 -10.54 11.78
C ARG A 169 1.87 -9.20 12.05
N ASN A 170 2.69 -8.17 12.27
CA ASN A 170 2.24 -6.81 12.52
C ASN A 170 2.22 -5.95 11.26
N LEU A 171 2.38 -6.51 10.05
CA LEU A 171 2.57 -5.71 8.83
C LEU A 171 1.54 -4.59 8.59
N MET A 172 0.26 -4.84 8.92
CA MET A 172 -0.78 -3.82 8.83
C MET A 172 -0.61 -2.74 9.92
N LEU A 173 -0.29 -3.16 11.15
CA LEU A 173 -0.03 -2.26 12.27
C LEU A 173 1.25 -1.44 12.03
N ASP A 174 2.33 -2.08 11.59
CA ASP A 174 3.59 -1.45 11.22
C ASP A 174 3.37 -0.46 10.07
N TRP A 175 2.51 -0.77 9.10
CA TRP A 175 2.12 0.16 8.05
C TRP A 175 1.43 1.40 8.60
N LEU A 176 0.42 1.21 9.45
CA LEU A 176 -0.28 2.31 10.13
C LEU A 176 0.70 3.16 10.96
N THR A 177 1.52 2.52 11.79
CA THR A 177 2.46 3.20 12.69
C THR A 177 3.56 3.95 11.96
N HIS A 178 4.18 3.35 10.94
CA HIS A 178 5.43 3.88 10.37
C HIS A 178 5.21 4.69 9.08
N ASP A 179 4.23 4.33 8.27
CA ASP A 179 4.00 4.94 6.96
C ASP A 179 2.82 5.89 6.94
N MET A 180 1.74 5.60 7.66
CA MET A 180 0.66 6.57 7.81
C MET A 180 1.09 7.73 8.70
N SER A 181 1.65 7.45 9.88
CA SER A 181 2.20 8.51 10.73
C SER A 181 3.41 9.19 10.09
N GLY A 182 4.32 8.44 9.45
CA GLY A 182 5.49 9.04 8.79
C GLY A 182 5.16 9.83 7.50
N GLY A 183 4.24 9.30 6.69
CA GLY A 183 3.91 9.85 5.38
C GLY A 183 2.83 10.93 5.40
N MET A 184 1.86 10.85 6.33
CA MET A 184 0.80 11.84 6.48
C MET A 184 0.95 12.67 7.75
N GLY A 185 1.77 12.26 8.72
CA GLY A 185 1.78 12.88 10.04
C GLY A 185 0.49 12.64 10.83
N TRP A 186 -0.29 11.60 10.48
CA TRP A 186 -1.53 11.24 11.16
C TRP A 186 -1.35 9.90 11.89
N ASP A 187 -1.58 9.91 13.20
CA ASP A 187 -1.47 8.72 14.04
C ASP A 187 -2.87 8.10 14.25
N PRO A 188 -3.19 6.96 13.60
CA PRO A 188 -4.49 6.31 13.74
C PRO A 188 -4.79 5.87 15.17
N PHE A 189 -3.77 5.58 15.99
CA PHE A 189 -3.96 5.03 17.33
C PHE A 189 -4.24 6.09 18.39
N ALA A 190 -4.06 7.37 18.03
CA ALA A 190 -4.38 8.51 18.88
C ALA A 190 -5.86 8.94 18.81
N HIS A 191 -6.69 8.22 18.04
CA HIS A 191 -8.08 8.59 17.78
C HIS A 191 -9.03 7.42 18.04
N ASP A 192 -10.23 7.72 18.55
CA ASP A 192 -11.29 6.72 18.72
C ASP A 192 -11.78 6.22 17.35
N PHE A 193 -12.14 4.95 17.29
CA PHE A 193 -12.72 4.31 16.10
C PHE A 193 -14.07 3.69 16.44
N ASP A 194 -15.09 4.00 15.64
CA ASP A 194 -16.42 3.41 15.76
C ASP A 194 -16.42 1.96 15.25
N GLN A 195 -16.16 1.05 16.18
CA GLN A 195 -16.17 -0.39 15.94
C GLN A 195 -17.54 -0.90 15.47
N LYS A 196 -18.63 -0.21 15.80
CA LYS A 196 -19.99 -0.66 15.48
C LYS A 196 -20.35 -0.38 14.03
N SER A 197 -20.03 0.80 13.52
CA SER A 197 -20.23 1.12 12.10
C SER A 197 -19.14 0.52 11.21
N GLY A 198 -17.96 0.24 11.79
CA GLY A 198 -16.81 -0.28 11.06
C GLY A 198 -16.14 0.75 10.16
N ALA A 199 -16.45 2.04 10.34
CA ALA A 199 -15.81 3.15 9.66
C ALA A 199 -15.85 4.41 10.51
N THR A 200 -14.86 5.30 10.41
CA THR A 200 -14.88 6.61 11.10
C THR A 200 -14.30 7.70 10.21
N SER A 201 -14.92 8.88 10.28
CA SER A 201 -14.44 10.07 9.56
C SER A 201 -13.61 10.97 10.47
N TYR A 202 -12.45 11.40 9.98
CA TYR A 202 -11.55 12.31 10.67
C TYR A 202 -11.18 13.49 9.77
N VAL A 203 -10.74 14.58 10.40
CA VAL A 203 -10.13 15.72 9.72
C VAL A 203 -8.68 15.84 10.21
N HIS A 204 -7.73 15.85 9.28
CA HIS A 204 -6.31 16.02 9.59
C HIS A 204 -5.69 17.07 8.67
N GLY A 205 -5.54 18.29 9.18
CA GLY A 205 -5.11 19.43 8.38
C GLY A 205 -6.05 19.66 7.18
N PRO A 206 -5.54 19.69 5.94
CA PRO A 206 -6.36 19.91 4.74
C PRO A 206 -7.13 18.65 4.29
N TRP A 207 -6.95 17.50 4.96
CA TRP A 207 -7.49 16.22 4.50
C TRP A 207 -8.69 15.78 5.30
N ARG A 208 -9.65 15.16 4.60
CA ARG A 208 -10.73 14.39 5.21
C ARG A 208 -10.38 12.92 5.05
N LEU A 209 -10.39 12.16 6.15
CA LEU A 209 -10.04 10.75 6.16
C LEU A 209 -11.30 9.95 6.49
N LEU A 210 -11.62 8.97 5.67
CA LEU A 210 -12.56 7.90 6.00
C LEU A 210 -11.73 6.64 6.20
N VAL A 211 -11.65 6.15 7.44
CA VAL A 211 -10.96 4.90 7.78
C VAL A 211 -11.99 3.81 7.97
#